data_AF-A0A6A5VDS9-F1
#
_entry.id   AF-A0A6A5VDS9-F1
#
_cell.length_a   1.000
_cell.length_b   1.000
_cell.length_c   1.000
_cell.angle_alpha   90.00
_cell.angle_beta   90.00
_cell.angle_gamma   90.00
#
_symmetry.space_group_name_H-M   'P 1'
#
loop_
_entity.id
_entity.type
_entity.pdbx_description
1 polymer ?
#
loop_
_entity_poly.entity_id
_entity_poly.type
_entity_poly.pdbx_seq_one_letter_code
_entity_poly.pdbx_strand_id
1 'polypeptide(L)'
;MTSSDRITEDGVYPVSSSRRSSQASLVSAASSQTQTQIQTDSPVQQLFHSIKTCFQSRFQELEALTQNRLKRSRFYGWRMGVLFGSCMSIFVLCCNIAVVVIGSIAHSGYQNGIANVMYGEASSISRWSTFFHLLINAASTVLLASSNYTMQVLCSPTRDDIDTAHARGMWVDIGLLSFRNLKAIPRKRAALALVLAFSSVPLHLFYNAAVFQIATYNEHNITIIEHGSHAYDTLVVLSDDTQPGQTFRNLSNAQWKQIYGTKFVADHGDLFLSIDRMAFNTSNLPTAPNTDHFLPLYIEKSNQEIIHNLTIESADWIRYNHSTGISVDEGIPVSMSVKLAFAKIIEPHSRIQTSLYFMVTVIAFNLLKLAIMLRVLFTDRQDYIVTLGDALATFLKHPDPVTHGKCMYGKEEMMYYLGHASHYAKGEEKDIEEYFSARLAGTWLPQPKPYFAFITYDRQVFLALL
;
A
#
# COMPACT_ATOMS: atom_id res chain seq x y z
N MET A 1 38.04 41.79 75.60
CA MET A 1 38.52 40.40 75.56
C MET A 1 39.11 40.16 74.18
N THR A 2 40.45 40.06 74.12
CA THR A 2 41.32 39.33 73.14
C THR A 2 41.02 39.46 71.63
N SER A 3 41.95 39.72 70.69
CA SER A 3 43.40 39.99 70.65
C SER A 3 43.78 40.16 69.15
N SER A 4 44.67 41.12 68.82
CA SER A 4 45.86 41.00 67.94
C SER A 4 45.72 40.49 66.47
N ASP A 5 45.95 41.32 65.44
CA ASP A 5 47.23 41.59 64.69
C ASP A 5 47.39 40.72 63.41
N ARG A 6 47.59 41.31 62.21
CA ARG A 6 48.87 41.56 61.46
C ARG A 6 49.19 40.50 60.37
N ILE A 7 49.39 40.91 59.10
CA ILE A 7 50.68 41.06 58.34
C ILE A 7 51.05 39.80 57.49
N THR A 8 50.92 39.87 56.15
CA THR A 8 51.95 39.99 55.05
C THR A 8 52.38 38.64 54.47
N GLU A 9 52.27 38.43 53.16
CA GLU A 9 53.29 38.54 52.08
C GLU A 9 53.92 37.20 51.66
N ASP A 10 54.18 37.15 50.36
CA ASP A 10 55.24 36.43 49.63
C ASP A 10 55.06 35.00 49.10
N GLY A 11 55.32 34.91 47.78
CA GLY A 11 55.40 33.69 46.99
C GLY A 11 55.68 33.95 45.49
N VAL A 12 56.93 34.34 45.20
CA VAL A 12 57.57 34.75 43.93
C VAL A 12 57.83 33.59 42.93
N TYR A 13 57.36 33.77 41.67
CA TYR A 13 57.87 33.40 40.31
C TYR A 13 58.46 31.97 39.96
N PRO A 14 59.00 31.71 38.74
CA PRO A 14 58.29 31.27 37.51
C PRO A 14 58.95 30.06 36.79
N VAL A 15 58.30 29.36 35.84
CA VAL A 15 59.03 28.59 34.79
C VAL A 15 58.26 28.54 33.45
N SER A 16 59.04 28.73 32.39
CA SER A 16 58.74 28.78 30.96
C SER A 16 58.61 27.41 30.26
N SER A 17 57.96 27.38 29.09
CA SER A 17 58.38 26.64 27.87
C SER A 17 57.23 26.72 26.83
N SER A 18 57.34 27.59 25.81
CA SER A 18 57.98 27.38 24.50
C SER A 18 57.06 26.75 23.43
N ARG A 19 56.82 27.55 22.37
CA ARG A 19 56.63 27.16 20.95
C ARG A 19 55.38 26.31 20.62
N ARG A 20 54.71 26.42 19.48
CA ARG A 20 54.91 27.17 18.22
C ARG A 20 53.58 27.11 17.46
N SER A 21 53.33 28.15 16.68
CA SER A 21 52.43 28.23 15.54
C SER A 21 52.41 26.97 14.65
N SER A 22 51.23 26.51 14.28
CA SER A 22 51.03 25.62 13.12
C SER A 22 49.95 26.19 12.20
N GLN A 23 50.44 26.72 11.08
CA GLN A 23 49.67 26.91 9.85
C GLN A 23 49.21 25.54 9.35
N ALA A 24 47.93 25.41 8.99
CA ALA A 24 47.41 24.23 8.31
C ALA A 24 47.59 24.38 6.79
N SER A 25 48.69 23.83 6.27
CA SER A 25 48.92 23.51 4.86
C SER A 25 48.25 22.16 4.54
N LEU A 26 47.32 22.10 3.58
CA LEU A 26 47.53 21.68 2.18
C LEU A 26 47.97 20.21 1.98
N VAL A 27 47.12 19.49 1.25
CA VAL A 27 47.38 18.33 0.39
C VAL A 27 47.68 17.00 1.08
N SER A 28 46.68 16.12 1.14
CA SER A 28 46.90 14.67 1.08
C SER A 28 46.31 14.13 -0.22
N ALA A 29 47.19 14.02 -1.22
CA ALA A 29 47.01 13.10 -2.33
C ALA A 29 47.25 11.68 -1.78
N ALA A 30 46.18 10.97 -1.45
CA ALA A 30 46.25 9.55 -1.16
C ALA A 30 46.27 8.79 -2.49
N SER A 31 47.47 8.35 -2.86
CA SER A 31 47.75 7.39 -3.93
C SER A 31 46.99 6.09 -3.69
N SER A 32 46.00 5.78 -4.51
CA SER A 32 45.39 4.46 -4.62
C SER A 32 46.36 3.52 -5.33
N GLN A 33 47.11 2.74 -4.56
CA GLN A 33 47.81 1.55 -5.06
C GLN A 33 46.76 0.50 -5.42
N THR A 34 46.59 0.24 -6.72
CA THR A 34 45.81 -0.88 -7.24
C THR A 34 46.56 -2.17 -6.93
N GLN A 35 46.15 -2.89 -5.89
CA GLN A 35 46.51 -4.30 -5.70
C GLN A 35 45.73 -5.13 -6.72
N THR A 36 46.42 -5.61 -7.74
CA THR A 36 45.90 -6.60 -8.70
C THR A 36 45.85 -7.96 -8.01
N GLN A 37 44.77 -8.28 -7.29
CA GLN A 37 44.46 -9.67 -6.94
C GLN A 37 43.96 -10.37 -8.20
N ILE A 38 44.73 -11.34 -8.68
CA ILE A 38 44.29 -12.28 -9.73
C ILE A 38 43.34 -13.28 -9.05
N GLN A 39 42.06 -12.94 -9.04
CA GLN A 39 40.98 -13.85 -8.66
C GLN A 39 40.64 -14.67 -9.91
N THR A 40 41.02 -15.95 -9.92
CA THR A 40 40.67 -16.87 -11.01
C THR A 40 39.19 -17.21 -10.93
N ASP A 41 38.35 -16.35 -11.51
CA ASP A 41 36.92 -16.60 -11.63
C ASP A 41 36.66 -17.86 -12.46
N SER A 42 35.73 -18.69 -12.01
CA SER A 42 35.30 -19.88 -12.76
C SER A 42 34.75 -19.48 -14.15
N PRO A 43 34.90 -20.32 -15.19
CA PRO A 43 34.46 -19.98 -16.56
C PRO A 43 32.95 -19.66 -16.64
N VAL A 44 32.15 -20.20 -15.71
CA VAL A 44 30.72 -19.90 -15.60
C VAL A 44 30.50 -18.48 -15.06
N GLN A 45 31.27 -18.02 -14.07
CA GLN A 45 31.17 -16.65 -13.53
C GLN A 45 31.61 -15.61 -14.56
N GLN A 46 32.64 -15.88 -15.36
CA GLN A 46 33.06 -15.00 -16.45
C GLN A 46 32.01 -14.88 -17.56
N LEU A 47 31.30 -15.98 -17.87
CA LEU A 47 30.19 -15.98 -18.80
C LEU A 47 29.00 -15.14 -18.27
N PHE A 48 28.61 -15.34 -17.00
CA PHE A 48 27.55 -14.54 -16.37
C PHE A 48 27.90 -13.06 -16.30
N HIS A 49 29.15 -12.72 -15.96
CA HIS A 49 29.62 -11.34 -15.94
C HIS A 49 29.58 -10.72 -17.34
N SER A 50 30.02 -11.44 -18.37
CA SER A 50 29.99 -10.98 -19.78
C SER A 50 28.57 -10.80 -20.32
N ILE A 51 27.65 -11.70 -19.96
CA ILE A 51 26.22 -11.57 -20.31
C ILE A 51 25.63 -10.34 -19.62
N LYS A 52 25.91 -10.16 -18.32
CA LYS A 52 25.42 -9.03 -17.54
C LYS A 52 25.94 -7.70 -18.07
N THR A 53 27.24 -7.58 -18.36
CA THR A 53 27.83 -6.35 -18.92
C THR A 53 27.34 -6.05 -20.33
N CYS A 54 27.18 -7.07 -21.18
CA CYS A 54 26.62 -6.92 -22.53
C CYS A 54 25.14 -6.50 -22.50
N PHE A 55 24.35 -7.09 -21.61
CA PHE A 55 22.95 -6.69 -21.43
C PHE A 55 22.86 -5.26 -20.91
N GLN A 56 23.69 -4.90 -19.95
CA GLN A 56 23.71 -3.58 -19.34
C GLN A 56 24.18 -2.49 -20.32
N SER A 57 25.18 -2.78 -21.17
CA SER A 57 25.63 -1.85 -22.21
C SER A 57 24.59 -1.66 -23.32
N ARG A 58 23.94 -2.74 -23.79
CA ARG A 58 22.84 -2.65 -24.75
C ARG A 58 21.63 -1.91 -24.20
N PHE A 59 21.33 -2.10 -22.91
CA PHE A 59 20.26 -1.38 -22.24
C PHE A 59 20.57 0.12 -22.16
N GLN A 60 21.78 0.49 -21.77
CA GLN A 60 22.24 1.90 -21.76
C GLN A 60 22.23 2.52 -23.16
N GLU A 61 22.62 1.77 -24.19
CA GLU A 61 22.61 2.25 -25.57
C GLU A 61 21.17 2.45 -26.08
N LEU A 62 20.25 1.52 -25.76
CA LEU A 62 18.82 1.68 -26.03
C LEU A 62 18.24 2.88 -25.29
N GLU A 63 18.58 3.08 -24.03
CA GLU A 63 18.17 4.26 -23.26
C GLU A 63 18.69 5.54 -23.92
N ALA A 64 19.97 5.61 -24.30
CA ALA A 64 20.57 6.77 -24.92
C ALA A 64 19.93 7.09 -26.29
N LEU A 65 19.67 6.08 -27.12
CA LEU A 65 18.96 6.23 -28.40
C LEU A 65 17.53 6.70 -28.19
N THR A 66 16.83 6.16 -27.19
CA THR A 66 15.47 6.54 -26.83
C THR A 66 15.44 7.98 -26.34
N GLN A 67 16.35 8.38 -25.45
CA GLN A 67 16.51 9.75 -24.95
C GLN A 67 16.80 10.74 -26.08
N ASN A 68 17.68 10.39 -27.02
CA ASN A 68 18.01 11.25 -28.16
C ASN A 68 16.84 11.41 -29.14
N ARG A 69 16.05 10.35 -29.37
CA ARG A 69 14.79 10.46 -30.13
C ARG A 69 13.75 11.29 -29.39
N LEU A 70 13.62 11.12 -28.08
CA LEU A 70 12.69 11.87 -27.23
C LEU A 70 13.02 13.37 -27.19
N LYS A 71 14.31 13.75 -27.11
CA LYS A 71 14.77 15.16 -27.18
C LYS A 71 14.37 15.87 -28.47
N ARG A 72 14.23 15.13 -29.58
CA ARG A 72 13.79 15.67 -30.88
C ARG A 72 12.27 15.70 -31.05
N SER A 73 11.52 15.11 -30.11
CA SER A 73 10.06 15.05 -30.17
C SER A 73 9.43 16.35 -29.66
N ARG A 74 8.31 16.77 -30.26
CA ARG A 74 7.47 17.90 -29.81
C ARG A 74 6.90 17.70 -28.40
N PHE A 75 6.99 16.49 -27.87
CA PHE A 75 6.54 16.12 -26.53
C PHE A 75 7.64 16.20 -25.46
N TYR A 76 8.86 16.66 -25.80
CA TYR A 76 9.95 16.83 -24.84
C TYR A 76 9.55 17.72 -23.63
N GLY A 77 10.17 17.47 -22.47
CA GLY A 77 9.88 18.16 -21.20
C GLY A 77 8.63 17.60 -20.51
N TRP A 78 7.84 18.47 -19.90
CA TRP A 78 6.68 18.10 -19.09
C TRP A 78 5.59 17.35 -19.87
N ARG A 79 5.51 17.56 -21.19
CA ARG A 79 4.51 16.91 -22.05
C ARG A 79 4.69 15.40 -22.14
N MET A 80 5.93 14.89 -22.07
CA MET A 80 6.18 13.45 -22.09
C MET A 80 5.54 12.75 -20.88
N GLY A 81 5.66 13.35 -19.69
CA GLY A 81 5.08 12.76 -18.48
C GLY A 81 3.55 12.79 -18.51
N VAL A 82 2.94 13.87 -19.01
CA VAL A 82 1.48 13.95 -19.18
C VAL A 82 1.00 12.95 -20.25
N LEU A 83 1.74 12.77 -21.35
CA LEU A 83 1.45 11.78 -22.38
C LEU A 83 1.49 10.36 -21.80
N PHE A 84 2.54 10.01 -21.07
CA PHE A 84 2.65 8.69 -20.42
C PHE A 84 1.49 8.46 -19.44
N GLY A 85 1.20 9.45 -18.59
CA GLY A 85 0.06 9.39 -17.68
C GLY A 85 -1.29 9.25 -18.39
N SER A 86 -1.46 9.89 -19.55
CA SER A 86 -2.65 9.74 -20.39
C SER A 86 -2.77 8.33 -20.96
N CYS A 87 -1.68 7.76 -21.49
CA CYS A 87 -1.65 6.39 -22.00
C CYS A 87 -1.99 5.37 -20.89
N MET A 88 -1.40 5.52 -19.71
CA MET A 88 -1.70 4.65 -18.57
C MET A 88 -3.16 4.79 -18.11
N SER A 89 -3.71 5.99 -18.15
CA SER A 89 -5.12 6.22 -17.79
C SER A 89 -6.08 5.60 -18.80
N ILE A 90 -5.77 5.68 -20.10
CA ILE A 90 -6.50 4.98 -21.17
C ILE A 90 -6.46 3.47 -20.94
N PHE A 91 -5.29 2.91 -20.64
CA PHE A 91 -5.15 1.48 -20.37
C PHE A 91 -6.05 1.04 -19.20
N VAL A 92 -5.98 1.75 -18.06
CA VAL A 92 -6.83 1.44 -16.90
C VAL A 92 -8.32 1.62 -17.23
N LEU A 93 -8.68 2.64 -18.01
CA LEU A 93 -10.05 2.85 -18.47
C LEU A 93 -10.55 1.67 -19.32
N CYS A 94 -9.73 1.18 -20.26
CA CYS A 94 -10.05 0.00 -21.06
C CYS A 94 -10.22 -1.25 -20.20
N CYS A 95 -9.36 -1.47 -19.21
CA CYS A 95 -9.50 -2.57 -18.25
C CYS A 95 -10.82 -2.46 -17.47
N ASN A 96 -11.17 -1.26 -16.98
CA ASN A 96 -12.42 -1.05 -16.24
C ASN A 96 -13.67 -1.27 -17.10
N ILE A 97 -13.64 -0.82 -18.35
CA ILE A 97 -14.71 -1.09 -19.32
C ILE A 97 -14.80 -2.61 -19.57
N ALA A 98 -13.66 -3.29 -19.74
CA ALA A 98 -13.64 -4.74 -19.92
C ALA A 98 -14.26 -5.48 -18.73
N VAL A 99 -13.97 -5.07 -17.49
CA VAL A 99 -14.59 -5.63 -16.28
C VAL A 99 -16.11 -5.45 -16.31
N VAL A 100 -16.59 -4.26 -16.69
CA VAL A 100 -18.04 -4.00 -16.81
C VAL A 100 -18.68 -4.91 -17.86
N VAL A 101 -18.04 -5.04 -19.03
CA VAL A 101 -18.51 -5.89 -20.14
C VAL A 101 -18.51 -7.37 -19.74
N ILE A 102 -17.46 -7.85 -19.06
CA ILE A 102 -17.40 -9.21 -18.51
C ILE A 102 -18.56 -9.42 -17.55
N GLY A 103 -18.82 -8.48 -16.64
CA GLY A 103 -19.96 -8.55 -15.73
C GLY A 103 -21.32 -8.56 -16.45
N SER A 104 -21.46 -7.90 -17.60
CA SER A 104 -22.71 -7.92 -18.39
C SER A 104 -22.94 -9.22 -19.15
N ILE A 105 -21.87 -9.88 -19.59
CA ILE A 105 -21.93 -11.14 -20.35
C ILE A 105 -21.94 -12.36 -19.40
N ALA A 106 -21.45 -12.20 -18.18
CA ALA A 106 -21.35 -13.28 -17.20
C ALA A 106 -22.74 -13.76 -16.76
N HIS A 107 -23.04 -15.04 -17.03
CA HIS A 107 -24.18 -15.79 -16.49
C HIS A 107 -25.51 -15.01 -16.56
N SER A 108 -25.93 -14.41 -15.45
CA SER A 108 -27.18 -13.68 -15.27
C SER A 108 -27.11 -12.19 -15.63
N GLY A 109 -25.94 -11.69 -16.02
CA GLY A 109 -25.64 -10.27 -16.11
C GLY A 109 -25.77 -9.56 -14.76
N TYR A 110 -26.01 -8.24 -14.80
CA TYR A 110 -26.23 -7.42 -13.61
C TYR A 110 -27.67 -7.53 -13.11
N GLN A 111 -27.85 -8.04 -11.90
CA GLN A 111 -29.12 -8.00 -11.17
C GLN A 111 -29.03 -6.96 -10.06
N ASN A 112 -29.93 -5.96 -10.05
CA ASN A 112 -29.89 -4.82 -9.12
C ASN A 112 -28.53 -4.10 -9.06
N GLY A 113 -27.79 -4.08 -10.18
CA GLY A 113 -26.46 -3.46 -10.27
C GLY A 113 -25.32 -4.34 -9.74
N ILE A 114 -25.55 -5.63 -9.47
CA ILE A 114 -24.51 -6.58 -9.05
C ILE A 114 -24.44 -7.73 -10.06
N ALA A 115 -23.23 -8.06 -10.54
CA ALA A 115 -23.00 -9.21 -11.40
C ALA A 115 -22.11 -10.24 -10.71
N ASN A 116 -22.41 -11.53 -10.89
CA ASN A 116 -21.58 -12.63 -10.44
C ASN A 116 -20.53 -12.95 -11.52
N VAL A 117 -19.27 -12.65 -11.23
CA VAL A 117 -18.16 -12.77 -12.20
C VAL A 117 -17.59 -14.19 -12.21
N MET A 118 -17.43 -14.78 -11.03
CA MET A 118 -16.77 -16.08 -10.87
C MET A 118 -17.40 -16.86 -9.73
N TYR A 119 -17.45 -18.18 -9.89
CA TYR A 119 -17.89 -19.15 -8.89
C TYR A 119 -16.80 -20.22 -8.71
N GLY A 120 -16.69 -20.78 -7.51
CA GLY A 120 -15.85 -21.92 -7.26
C GLY A 120 -15.55 -22.14 -5.79
N GLU A 121 -14.60 -23.03 -5.54
CA GLU A 121 -14.12 -23.37 -4.20
C GLU A 121 -13.65 -22.11 -3.45
N ALA A 122 -13.98 -22.02 -2.17
CA ALA A 122 -13.66 -20.87 -1.32
C ALA A 122 -12.16 -20.52 -1.32
N SER A 123 -11.27 -21.52 -1.35
CA SER A 123 -9.83 -21.32 -1.38
C SER A 123 -9.34 -20.71 -2.71
N SER A 124 -9.94 -21.13 -3.82
CA SER A 124 -9.65 -20.61 -5.16
C SER A 124 -10.16 -19.18 -5.32
N ILE A 125 -11.40 -18.95 -4.89
CA ILE A 125 -12.05 -17.64 -4.96
C ILE A 125 -11.33 -16.62 -4.08
N SER A 126 -10.85 -17.02 -2.89
CA SER A 126 -10.05 -16.16 -2.02
C SER A 126 -8.72 -15.71 -2.66
N ARG A 127 -8.04 -16.63 -3.37
CA ARG A 127 -6.81 -16.30 -4.13
C ARG A 127 -7.09 -15.31 -5.25
N TRP A 128 -8.16 -15.53 -6.01
CA TRP A 128 -8.57 -14.61 -7.09
C TRP A 128 -9.01 -13.25 -6.57
N SER A 129 -9.77 -13.22 -5.46
CA SER A 129 -10.16 -11.99 -4.78
C SER A 129 -8.93 -11.17 -4.38
N THR A 130 -7.94 -11.81 -3.77
CA THR A 130 -6.67 -11.17 -3.40
C THR A 130 -5.93 -10.63 -4.63
N PHE A 131 -5.88 -11.40 -5.73
CA PHE A 131 -5.26 -10.97 -6.98
C PHE A 131 -5.97 -9.74 -7.59
N PHE A 132 -7.30 -9.72 -7.61
CA PHE A 132 -8.05 -8.57 -8.13
C PHE A 132 -7.86 -7.32 -7.27
N HIS A 133 -7.84 -7.44 -5.94
CA HIS A 133 -7.53 -6.30 -5.06
C HIS A 133 -6.11 -5.76 -5.28
N LEU A 134 -5.12 -6.63 -5.53
CA LEU A 134 -3.78 -6.19 -5.88
C LEU A 134 -3.78 -5.39 -7.20
N LEU A 135 -4.49 -5.87 -8.22
CA LEU A 135 -4.59 -5.19 -9.52
C LEU A 135 -5.31 -3.85 -9.38
N ILE A 136 -6.39 -3.77 -8.61
CA ILE A 136 -7.12 -2.54 -8.31
C ILE A 136 -6.22 -1.52 -7.62
N ASN A 137 -5.48 -1.92 -6.60
CA ASN A 137 -4.54 -1.04 -5.90
C ASN A 137 -3.43 -0.55 -6.82
N ALA A 138 -2.89 -1.41 -7.69
CA ALA A 138 -1.90 -1.02 -8.69
C ALA A 138 -2.46 0.00 -9.69
N ALA A 139 -3.65 -0.27 -10.24
CA ALA A 139 -4.34 0.62 -11.18
C ALA A 139 -4.67 1.98 -10.53
N SER A 140 -5.16 1.97 -9.29
CA SER A 140 -5.44 3.17 -8.49
C SER A 140 -4.17 4.01 -8.29
N THR A 141 -3.06 3.36 -7.93
CA THR A 141 -1.76 4.02 -7.73
C THR A 141 -1.25 4.65 -9.02
N VAL A 142 -1.36 3.96 -10.17
CA VAL A 142 -0.96 4.49 -11.48
C VAL A 142 -1.80 5.71 -11.87
N LEU A 143 -3.12 5.67 -11.64
CA LEU A 143 -4.00 6.81 -11.89
C LEU A 143 -3.69 7.99 -10.97
N LEU A 144 -3.38 7.72 -9.70
CA LEU A 144 -2.97 8.73 -8.73
C LEU A 144 -1.65 9.38 -9.16
N ALA A 145 -0.64 8.58 -9.51
CA ALA A 145 0.66 9.07 -9.99
C ALA A 145 0.51 9.95 -11.26
N SER A 146 -0.30 9.50 -12.22
CA SER A 146 -0.58 10.24 -13.47
C SER A 146 -1.28 11.58 -13.20
N SER A 147 -2.28 11.55 -12.30
CA SER A 147 -3.03 12.74 -11.89
C SER A 147 -2.13 13.71 -11.11
N ASN A 148 -1.29 13.18 -10.21
CA ASN A 148 -0.36 13.95 -9.38
C ASN A 148 0.69 14.67 -10.24
N TYR A 149 1.29 13.96 -11.21
CA TYR A 149 2.21 14.57 -12.15
C TYR A 149 1.56 15.69 -12.96
N THR A 150 0.35 15.45 -13.51
CA THR A 150 -0.37 16.47 -14.27
C THR A 150 -0.74 17.68 -13.40
N MET A 151 -1.09 17.44 -12.13
CA MET A 151 -1.33 18.50 -11.15
C MET A 151 -0.06 19.31 -10.88
N GLN A 152 1.10 18.67 -10.76
CA GLN A 152 2.39 19.35 -10.60
C GLN A 152 2.67 20.27 -11.79
N VAL A 153 2.46 19.79 -13.02
CA VAL A 153 2.58 20.63 -14.23
C VAL A 153 1.61 21.81 -14.18
N LEU A 154 0.35 21.59 -13.85
CA LEU A 154 -0.66 22.65 -13.75
C LEU A 154 -0.33 23.70 -12.68
N CYS A 155 0.23 23.28 -11.55
CA CYS A 155 0.65 24.14 -10.44
C CYS A 155 2.01 24.82 -10.65
N SER A 156 2.77 24.42 -11.68
CA SER A 156 4.09 24.98 -11.97
C SER A 156 3.97 26.36 -12.60
N PRO A 157 4.62 27.40 -12.07
CA PRO A 157 4.50 28.75 -12.61
C PRO A 157 5.18 28.88 -13.97
N THR A 158 4.75 29.87 -14.75
CA THR A 158 5.47 30.35 -15.95
C THR A 158 6.43 31.47 -15.56
N ARG A 159 7.31 31.89 -16.49
CA ARG A 159 8.22 33.02 -16.23
C ARG A 159 7.46 34.30 -15.88
N ASP A 160 6.39 34.59 -16.59
CA ASP A 160 5.53 35.76 -16.37
C ASP A 160 4.81 35.69 -15.02
N ASP A 161 4.36 34.49 -14.60
CA ASP A 161 3.74 34.28 -13.29
C ASP A 161 4.75 34.60 -12.17
N ILE A 162 6.02 34.19 -12.34
CA ILE A 162 7.11 34.48 -11.39
C ILE A 162 7.42 35.97 -11.34
N ASP A 163 7.60 36.63 -12.50
CA ASP A 163 7.90 38.07 -12.55
C ASP A 163 6.78 38.89 -11.91
N THR A 164 5.53 38.51 -12.15
CA THR A 164 4.36 39.15 -11.52
C THR A 164 4.34 38.95 -10.00
N ALA A 165 4.73 37.76 -9.52
CA ALA A 165 4.81 37.47 -8.09
C ALA A 165 5.95 38.27 -7.44
N HIS A 166 7.15 38.26 -8.04
CA HIS A 166 8.33 38.96 -7.54
C HIS A 166 8.13 40.48 -7.52
N ALA A 167 7.46 41.04 -8.54
CA ALA A 167 7.12 42.47 -8.58
C ALA A 167 6.18 42.90 -7.43
N ARG A 168 5.46 41.94 -6.82
CA ARG A 168 4.61 42.15 -5.64
C ARG A 168 5.28 41.77 -4.33
N GLY A 169 6.58 41.48 -4.34
CA GLY A 169 7.31 41.00 -3.16
C GLY A 169 6.95 39.58 -2.73
N MET A 170 6.27 38.80 -3.58
CA MET A 170 5.89 37.43 -3.29
C MET A 170 6.85 36.43 -3.96
N TRP A 171 6.90 35.20 -3.46
CA TRP A 171 7.65 34.10 -4.04
C TRP A 171 6.72 32.92 -4.36
N VAL A 172 7.14 32.09 -5.31
CA VAL A 172 6.44 30.88 -5.73
C VAL A 172 7.35 29.67 -5.66
N ASP A 173 6.77 28.51 -5.39
CA ASP A 173 7.53 27.25 -5.30
C ASP A 173 7.77 26.68 -6.70
N ILE A 174 8.97 26.20 -6.97
CA ILE A 174 9.34 25.59 -8.26
C ILE A 174 9.79 24.15 -8.00
N GLY A 175 9.45 23.21 -8.89
CA GLY A 175 9.88 21.83 -8.76
C GLY A 175 9.03 20.96 -7.84
N LEU A 176 8.01 21.53 -7.18
CA LEU A 176 7.18 20.85 -6.19
C LEU A 176 5.69 21.07 -6.46
N LEU A 177 4.86 20.13 -6.02
CA LEU A 177 3.41 20.34 -6.00
C LEU A 177 3.06 21.30 -4.85
N SER A 178 2.81 22.57 -5.16
CA SER A 178 2.49 23.60 -4.17
C SER A 178 1.09 24.16 -4.37
N PHE A 179 0.21 23.93 -3.39
CA PHE A 179 -1.12 24.56 -3.37
C PHE A 179 -1.05 26.08 -3.12
N ARG A 180 0.08 26.58 -2.58
CA ARG A 180 0.31 28.03 -2.44
C ARG A 180 0.38 28.70 -3.82
N ASN A 181 1.00 28.04 -4.79
CA ASN A 181 1.09 28.54 -6.17
C ASN A 181 -0.29 28.74 -6.81
N LEU A 182 -1.35 28.07 -6.34
CA LEU A 182 -2.71 28.25 -6.86
C LEU A 182 -3.21 29.70 -6.77
N LYS A 183 -2.69 30.49 -5.83
CA LYS A 183 -3.03 31.91 -5.69
C LYS A 183 -2.29 32.80 -6.70
N ALA A 184 -1.14 32.33 -7.20
CA ALA A 184 -0.28 33.07 -8.12
C ALA A 184 -0.58 32.74 -9.61
N ILE A 185 -1.10 31.55 -9.90
CA ILE A 185 -1.38 31.10 -11.28
C ILE A 185 -2.83 31.45 -11.74
N PRO A 186 -3.12 31.38 -13.06
CA PRO A 186 -4.46 31.61 -13.59
C PRO A 186 -5.54 30.67 -13.00
N ARG A 187 -6.71 31.23 -12.66
CA ARG A 187 -7.84 30.50 -12.03
C ARG A 187 -8.27 29.24 -12.77
N LYS A 188 -8.21 29.24 -14.10
CA LYS A 188 -8.56 28.06 -14.93
C LYS A 188 -7.63 26.88 -14.65
N ARG A 189 -6.32 27.12 -14.52
CA ARG A 189 -5.31 26.09 -14.21
C ARG A 189 -5.49 25.59 -12.79
N ALA A 190 -5.71 26.51 -11.85
CA ALA A 190 -5.99 26.16 -10.45
C ALA A 190 -7.24 25.29 -10.31
N ALA A 191 -8.32 25.61 -11.03
CA ALA A 191 -9.54 24.81 -11.03
C ALA A 191 -9.29 23.38 -11.56
N LEU A 192 -8.54 23.22 -12.67
CA LEU A 192 -8.21 21.90 -13.22
C LEU A 192 -7.37 21.07 -12.23
N ALA A 193 -6.39 21.69 -11.57
CA ALA A 193 -5.57 21.03 -10.55
C ALA A 193 -6.41 20.56 -9.35
N LEU A 194 -7.33 21.40 -8.86
CA LEU A 194 -8.23 21.04 -7.76
C LEU A 194 -9.20 19.92 -8.16
N VAL A 195 -9.75 19.93 -9.38
CA VAL A 195 -10.61 18.85 -9.86
C VAL A 195 -9.85 17.52 -9.92
N LEU A 196 -8.59 17.51 -10.37
CA LEU A 196 -7.74 16.31 -10.33
C LEU A 196 -7.49 15.82 -8.89
N ALA A 197 -7.28 16.74 -7.94
CA ALA A 197 -7.07 16.40 -6.54
C ALA A 197 -8.32 15.77 -5.93
N PHE A 198 -9.47 16.46 -6.00
CA PHE A 198 -10.71 16.01 -5.37
C PHE A 198 -11.31 14.76 -6.01
N SER A 199 -11.11 14.55 -7.32
CA SER A 199 -11.58 13.32 -7.99
C SER A 199 -10.78 12.06 -7.62
N SER A 200 -9.63 12.18 -6.96
CA SER A 200 -8.78 11.04 -6.61
C SER A 200 -9.31 10.23 -5.42
N VAL A 201 -9.83 10.91 -4.39
CA VAL A 201 -10.40 10.28 -3.18
C VAL A 201 -11.59 9.36 -3.50
N PRO A 202 -12.67 9.84 -4.16
CA PRO A 202 -13.82 8.98 -4.44
C PRO A 202 -13.45 7.85 -5.41
N LEU A 203 -12.57 8.10 -6.39
CA LEU A 203 -12.11 7.05 -7.29
C LEU A 203 -11.45 5.91 -6.49
N HIS A 204 -10.51 6.22 -5.60
CA HIS A 204 -9.83 5.19 -4.80
C HIS A 204 -10.81 4.41 -3.90
N LEU A 205 -11.74 5.11 -3.26
CA LEU A 205 -12.73 4.51 -2.37
C LEU A 205 -13.65 3.52 -3.13
N PHE A 206 -14.29 3.99 -4.20
CA PHE A 206 -15.24 3.19 -4.95
C PHE A 206 -14.56 2.06 -5.71
N TYR A 207 -13.30 2.23 -6.15
CA TYR A 207 -12.59 1.18 -6.86
C TYR A 207 -12.31 -0.04 -5.98
N ASN A 208 -11.90 0.18 -4.73
CA ASN A 208 -11.72 -0.90 -3.76
C ASN A 208 -13.03 -1.61 -3.38
N ALA A 209 -14.15 -0.90 -3.43
CA ALA A 209 -15.47 -1.46 -3.15
C ALA A 209 -16.15 -2.11 -4.37
N ALA A 210 -15.62 -1.89 -5.59
CA ALA A 210 -16.29 -2.30 -6.82
C ALA A 210 -16.22 -3.81 -7.12
N VAL A 211 -15.23 -4.50 -6.56
CA VAL A 211 -15.07 -5.96 -6.66
C VAL A 211 -14.97 -6.50 -5.25
N PHE A 212 -15.83 -7.47 -4.91
CA PHE A 212 -15.89 -8.05 -3.57
C PHE A 212 -16.24 -9.53 -3.64
N GLN A 213 -15.74 -10.28 -2.67
CA GLN A 213 -16.05 -11.70 -2.50
C GLN A 213 -17.23 -11.88 -1.56
N ILE A 214 -18.16 -12.77 -1.92
CA ILE A 214 -19.12 -13.36 -0.99
C ILE A 214 -18.64 -14.77 -0.70
N ALA A 215 -18.20 -14.98 0.54
CA ALA A 215 -17.91 -16.30 1.07
C ALA A 215 -19.22 -16.92 1.60
N THR A 216 -19.64 -18.01 0.99
CA THR A 216 -20.74 -18.85 1.50
C THR A 216 -20.14 -20.03 2.26
N TYR A 217 -20.58 -20.22 3.50
CA TYR A 217 -20.26 -21.39 4.31
C TYR A 217 -21.57 -22.13 4.61
N ASN A 218 -21.48 -23.44 4.76
CA ASN A 218 -22.63 -24.27 5.08
C ASN A 218 -22.72 -24.49 6.59
N GLU A 219 -23.91 -24.22 7.15
CA GLU A 219 -24.29 -24.84 8.43
C GLU A 219 -24.49 -26.33 8.18
N HIS A 220 -23.97 -27.16 9.09
CA HIS A 220 -24.03 -28.61 8.97
C HIS A 220 -24.47 -29.23 10.28
N ASN A 221 -25.25 -30.30 10.16
CA ASN A 221 -25.59 -31.16 11.28
C ASN A 221 -24.70 -32.42 11.24
N ILE A 222 -24.46 -33.01 12.41
CA ILE A 222 -23.80 -34.32 12.49
C ILE A 222 -24.85 -35.35 12.90
N THR A 223 -24.98 -36.41 12.12
CA THR A 223 -25.81 -37.57 12.47
C THR A 223 -24.92 -38.78 12.66
N ILE A 224 -24.98 -39.40 13.83
CA ILE A 224 -24.25 -40.62 14.12
C ILE A 224 -25.21 -41.79 13.93
N ILE A 225 -24.81 -42.78 13.14
CA ILE A 225 -25.63 -43.94 12.76
C ILE A 225 -24.88 -45.24 13.03
N GLU A 226 -25.63 -46.33 13.17
CA GLU A 226 -25.05 -47.67 13.33
C GLU A 226 -24.55 -48.21 11.98
N HIS A 227 -23.38 -48.85 12.00
CA HIS A 227 -22.83 -49.53 10.83
C HIS A 227 -23.68 -50.75 10.43
N GLY A 228 -24.04 -50.86 9.15
CA GLY A 228 -24.93 -51.92 8.66
C GLY A 228 -26.42 -51.69 8.93
N SER A 229 -26.81 -50.50 9.43
CA SER A 229 -28.22 -50.11 9.52
C SER A 229 -28.81 -49.78 8.15
N HIS A 230 -30.15 -49.75 8.05
CA HIS A 230 -30.83 -49.33 6.81
C HIS A 230 -30.42 -47.92 6.34
N ALA A 231 -30.14 -47.02 7.29
CA ALA A 231 -29.64 -45.68 6.99
C ALA A 231 -28.21 -45.72 6.39
N TYR A 232 -27.35 -46.61 6.90
CA TYR A 232 -26.02 -46.85 6.34
C TYR A 232 -26.11 -47.37 4.90
N ASP A 233 -26.93 -48.40 4.64
CA ASP A 233 -27.08 -48.98 3.31
C ASP A 233 -27.59 -47.95 2.29
N THR A 234 -28.50 -47.08 2.70
CA THR A 234 -28.99 -45.96 1.87
C THR A 234 -27.87 -44.99 1.51
N LEU A 235 -27.04 -44.60 2.48
CA LEU A 235 -25.91 -43.69 2.25
C LEU A 235 -24.83 -44.32 1.38
N VAL A 236 -24.57 -45.62 1.51
CA VAL A 236 -23.63 -46.35 0.64
C VAL A 236 -24.07 -46.23 -0.83
N VAL A 237 -25.35 -46.48 -1.12
CA VAL A 237 -25.91 -46.35 -2.48
C VAL A 237 -25.84 -44.91 -2.99
N LEU A 238 -26.16 -43.92 -2.16
CA LEU A 238 -26.13 -42.50 -2.52
C LEU A 238 -24.70 -41.93 -2.66
N SER A 239 -23.71 -42.64 -2.12
CA SER A 239 -22.29 -42.28 -2.20
C SER A 239 -21.56 -42.90 -3.38
N ASP A 240 -22.23 -43.76 -4.15
CA ASP A 240 -21.64 -44.48 -5.28
C ASP A 240 -21.28 -43.54 -6.44
N ASP A 241 -19.98 -43.46 -6.75
CA ASP A 241 -19.40 -42.63 -7.81
C ASP A 241 -19.92 -42.98 -9.22
N THR A 242 -20.55 -44.15 -9.38
CA THR A 242 -21.06 -44.63 -10.68
C THR A 242 -22.43 -44.07 -11.05
N GLN A 243 -23.15 -43.45 -10.11
CA GLN A 243 -24.46 -42.87 -10.35
C GLN A 243 -24.40 -41.37 -10.75
N PRO A 244 -25.13 -40.94 -11.78
CA PRO A 244 -25.22 -39.52 -12.12
C PRO A 244 -25.99 -38.77 -11.02
N GLY A 245 -25.36 -37.74 -10.44
CA GLY A 245 -25.96 -36.93 -9.37
C GLY A 245 -25.56 -37.33 -7.95
N GLN A 246 -24.30 -37.77 -7.77
CA GLN A 246 -23.74 -38.06 -6.45
C GLN A 246 -24.01 -36.91 -5.46
N THR A 247 -24.73 -37.22 -4.39
CA THR A 247 -25.11 -36.25 -3.35
C THR A 247 -24.31 -36.40 -2.08
N PHE A 248 -23.68 -37.57 -1.86
CA PHE A 248 -22.87 -37.86 -0.70
C PHE A 248 -21.49 -38.35 -1.13
N ARG A 249 -20.47 -37.99 -0.35
CA ARG A 249 -19.10 -38.44 -0.54
C ARG A 249 -18.66 -39.27 0.66
N ASN A 250 -18.07 -40.42 0.38
CA ASN A 250 -17.40 -41.21 1.40
C ASN A 250 -16.06 -40.55 1.79
N LEU A 251 -15.84 -40.37 3.09
CA LEU A 251 -14.66 -39.75 3.68
C LEU A 251 -14.01 -40.68 4.71
N SER A 252 -12.68 -40.71 4.70
CA SER A 252 -11.90 -41.33 5.79
C SER A 252 -11.88 -40.48 7.05
N ASN A 253 -11.48 -41.07 8.18
CA ASN A 253 -11.40 -40.39 9.47
C ASN A 253 -10.51 -39.16 9.47
N ALA A 254 -9.41 -39.16 8.71
CA ALA A 254 -8.56 -37.99 8.57
C ALA A 254 -9.23 -36.88 7.74
N GLN A 255 -9.94 -37.25 6.67
CA GLN A 255 -10.52 -36.30 5.72
C GLN A 255 -11.70 -35.53 6.32
N TRP A 256 -12.66 -36.20 6.95
CA TRP A 256 -13.80 -35.48 7.53
C TRP A 256 -13.37 -34.59 8.70
N LYS A 257 -12.41 -35.04 9.54
CA LYS A 257 -11.85 -34.21 10.61
C LYS A 257 -11.14 -32.97 10.07
N GLN A 258 -10.41 -33.10 8.97
CA GLN A 258 -9.77 -31.97 8.31
C GLN A 258 -10.79 -30.98 7.74
N ILE A 259 -11.88 -31.46 7.13
CA ILE A 259 -12.91 -30.62 6.50
C ILE A 259 -13.75 -29.90 7.57
N TYR A 260 -14.34 -30.66 8.50
CA TYR A 260 -15.27 -30.14 9.51
C TYR A 260 -14.57 -29.54 10.74
N GLY A 261 -13.27 -29.79 10.91
CA GLY A 261 -12.43 -29.13 11.92
C GLY A 261 -12.02 -27.71 11.55
N THR A 262 -12.47 -27.18 10.39
CA THR A 262 -12.28 -25.78 10.01
C THR A 262 -13.40 -24.90 10.53
N LYS A 263 -13.13 -23.59 10.68
CA LYS A 263 -14.14 -22.61 11.11
C LYS A 263 -15.31 -22.48 10.13
N PHE A 264 -15.06 -22.74 8.85
CA PHE A 264 -16.03 -22.58 7.77
C PHE A 264 -15.97 -23.77 6.83
N VAL A 265 -17.00 -24.60 6.86
CA VAL A 265 -17.14 -25.72 5.92
C VAL A 265 -17.69 -25.15 4.61
N ALA A 266 -16.82 -25.09 3.61
CA ALA A 266 -17.22 -24.69 2.27
C ALA A 266 -17.92 -25.86 1.58
N ASP A 267 -17.19 -26.86 1.08
CA ASP A 267 -17.68 -27.79 0.03
C ASP A 267 -18.61 -28.93 0.48
N HIS A 268 -19.01 -28.94 1.77
CA HIS A 268 -19.79 -30.02 2.35
C HIS A 268 -20.91 -29.48 3.24
N GLY A 269 -21.99 -30.25 3.34
CA GLY A 269 -23.16 -30.01 4.17
C GLY A 269 -23.18 -30.92 5.39
N ASP A 270 -24.28 -31.62 5.59
CA ASP A 270 -24.45 -32.54 6.73
C ASP A 270 -23.44 -33.70 6.71
N LEU A 271 -22.94 -34.06 7.89
CA LEU A 271 -21.98 -35.13 8.13
C LEU A 271 -22.67 -36.32 8.80
N PHE A 272 -22.44 -37.51 8.27
CA PHE A 272 -22.95 -38.77 8.80
C PHE A 272 -21.77 -39.64 9.23
N LEU A 273 -21.76 -40.07 10.49
CA LEU A 273 -20.70 -40.91 11.05
C LEU A 273 -21.24 -42.31 11.32
N SER A 274 -20.65 -43.32 10.69
CA SER A 274 -21.01 -44.73 10.88
C SER A 274 -20.15 -45.34 11.99
N ILE A 275 -20.81 -45.85 13.03
CA ILE A 275 -20.17 -46.42 14.22
C ILE A 275 -20.21 -47.94 14.17
N ASP A 276 -19.07 -48.59 14.37
CA ASP A 276 -18.96 -50.05 14.46
C ASP A 276 -18.79 -50.58 15.88
N ARG A 277 -18.29 -49.76 16.81
CA ARG A 277 -18.00 -50.16 18.21
C ARG A 277 -18.25 -49.03 19.19
N MET A 278 -18.69 -49.37 20.39
CA MET A 278 -18.83 -48.44 21.52
C MET A 278 -18.02 -48.92 22.72
N ALA A 279 -17.42 -48.00 23.45
CA ALA A 279 -16.69 -48.27 24.68
C ALA A 279 -17.50 -47.79 25.88
N PHE A 280 -17.66 -48.65 26.88
CA PHE A 280 -18.37 -48.38 28.12
C PHE A 280 -17.39 -48.37 29.30
N ASN A 281 -17.73 -47.62 30.35
CA ASN A 281 -16.95 -47.68 31.58
C ASN A 281 -17.15 -49.05 32.24
N THR A 282 -16.06 -49.69 32.64
CA THR A 282 -16.05 -51.03 33.25
C THR A 282 -16.86 -51.10 34.55
N SER A 283 -17.05 -49.96 35.24
CA SER A 283 -17.85 -49.88 36.46
C SER A 283 -19.36 -50.01 36.23
N ASN A 284 -19.86 -49.69 35.02
CA ASN A 284 -21.28 -49.55 34.72
C ASN A 284 -21.67 -50.34 33.45
N LEU A 285 -21.16 -51.57 33.28
CA LEU A 285 -21.52 -52.37 32.11
C LEU A 285 -23.01 -52.78 32.16
N PRO A 286 -23.82 -52.43 31.14
CA PRO A 286 -25.18 -52.96 31.04
C PRO A 286 -25.14 -54.48 30.80
N THR A 287 -26.09 -55.20 31.40
CA THR A 287 -26.20 -56.67 31.32
C THR A 287 -26.48 -57.17 29.90
N ALA A 288 -27.07 -56.30 29.06
CA ALA A 288 -27.15 -56.42 27.61
C ALA A 288 -27.20 -55.00 27.02
N PRO A 289 -26.10 -54.44 26.48
CA PRO A 289 -26.14 -53.14 25.82
C PRO A 289 -26.99 -53.25 24.55
N ASN A 290 -28.21 -52.74 24.57
CA ASN A 290 -28.97 -52.53 23.33
C ASN A 290 -28.50 -51.21 22.69
N THR A 291 -27.80 -51.31 21.56
CA THR A 291 -27.24 -50.17 20.82
C THR A 291 -28.31 -49.26 20.22
N ASP A 292 -29.54 -49.77 20.02
CA ASP A 292 -30.69 -49.02 19.48
C ASP A 292 -31.08 -47.80 20.33
N HIS A 293 -30.76 -47.79 21.63
CA HIS A 293 -31.09 -46.65 22.50
C HIS A 293 -30.13 -45.46 22.33
N PHE A 294 -28.94 -45.69 21.78
CA PHE A 294 -27.88 -44.68 21.68
C PHE A 294 -27.72 -44.11 20.27
N LEU A 295 -28.32 -44.76 19.26
CA LEU A 295 -28.24 -44.37 17.87
C LEU A 295 -29.65 -44.35 17.23
N PRO A 296 -29.94 -43.42 16.32
CA PRO A 296 -29.04 -42.36 15.84
C PRO A 296 -28.91 -41.18 16.82
N LEU A 297 -27.71 -40.59 16.88
CA LEU A 297 -27.45 -39.36 17.63
C LEU A 297 -27.43 -38.16 16.69
N TYR A 298 -28.19 -37.12 17.00
CA TYR A 298 -28.26 -35.90 16.20
C TYR A 298 -27.60 -34.73 16.93
N ILE A 299 -26.66 -34.06 16.25
CA ILE A 299 -26.01 -32.84 16.72
C ILE A 299 -26.36 -31.73 15.74
N GLU A 300 -27.27 -30.86 16.15
CA GLU A 300 -27.71 -29.72 15.35
C GLU A 300 -26.70 -28.57 15.40
N LYS A 301 -26.55 -27.86 14.27
CA LYS A 301 -25.72 -26.64 14.14
C LYS A 301 -24.30 -26.84 14.67
N SER A 302 -23.65 -27.89 14.18
CA SER A 302 -22.28 -28.19 14.54
C SER A 302 -21.33 -27.06 14.15
N ASN A 303 -20.26 -26.92 14.93
CA ASN A 303 -19.20 -25.94 14.70
C ASN A 303 -17.82 -26.57 14.97
N GLN A 304 -16.78 -25.79 14.72
CA GLN A 304 -15.39 -26.24 14.90
C GLN A 304 -15.09 -26.73 16.34
N GLU A 305 -15.67 -26.09 17.36
CA GLU A 305 -15.42 -26.44 18.76
C GLU A 305 -16.07 -27.78 19.13
N ILE A 306 -17.27 -28.05 18.62
CA ILE A 306 -17.96 -29.34 18.79
C ILE A 306 -17.15 -30.46 18.14
N ILE A 307 -16.68 -30.27 16.91
CA ILE A 307 -15.83 -31.25 16.21
C ILE A 307 -14.52 -31.47 16.97
N HIS A 308 -13.89 -30.40 17.46
CA HIS A 308 -12.68 -30.52 18.27
C HIS A 308 -12.93 -31.34 19.53
N ASN A 309 -14.01 -31.06 20.27
CA ASN A 309 -14.37 -31.79 21.49
C ASN A 309 -14.72 -33.26 21.25
N LEU A 310 -15.36 -33.57 20.12
CA LEU A 310 -15.67 -34.93 19.72
C LEU A 310 -14.41 -35.75 19.39
N THR A 311 -13.34 -35.14 18.91
CA THR A 311 -12.21 -35.84 18.26
C THR A 311 -10.94 -35.95 19.11
N ILE A 312 -10.99 -35.56 20.39
CA ILE A 312 -9.83 -35.46 21.30
C ILE A 312 -9.15 -36.82 21.58
N GLU A 313 -9.88 -37.94 21.54
CA GLU A 313 -9.38 -39.22 22.07
C GLU A 313 -8.38 -39.95 21.15
N SER A 314 -8.74 -40.17 19.88
CA SER A 314 -7.87 -40.85 18.92
C SER A 314 -8.27 -40.62 17.46
N ALA A 315 -7.51 -41.18 16.53
CA ALA A 315 -7.78 -41.07 15.10
C ALA A 315 -9.15 -41.67 14.69
N ASP A 316 -9.56 -42.77 15.33
CA ASP A 316 -10.78 -43.50 14.96
C ASP A 316 -11.91 -43.37 15.98
N TRP A 317 -11.61 -42.99 17.23
CA TRP A 317 -12.62 -42.84 18.28
C TRP A 317 -13.07 -41.39 18.44
N ILE A 318 -14.36 -41.23 18.71
CA ILE A 318 -14.99 -39.97 19.10
C ILE A 318 -15.62 -40.10 20.48
N ARG A 319 -15.65 -39.00 21.23
CA ARG A 319 -16.34 -38.96 22.53
C ARG A 319 -17.86 -38.97 22.33
N TYR A 320 -18.58 -39.72 23.15
CA TYR A 320 -20.03 -39.63 23.17
C TYR A 320 -20.47 -38.28 23.74
N ASN A 321 -21.27 -37.53 22.98
CA ASN A 321 -21.82 -36.25 23.41
C ASN A 321 -23.21 -36.47 24.00
N HIS A 322 -23.34 -36.34 25.31
CA HIS A 322 -24.62 -36.51 26.00
C HIS A 322 -25.47 -35.25 25.87
N SER A 323 -26.26 -35.15 24.81
CA SER A 323 -27.27 -34.11 24.64
C SER A 323 -28.66 -34.72 24.52
N THR A 324 -29.19 -35.27 25.62
CA THR A 324 -30.63 -35.29 25.99
C THR A 324 -30.92 -36.37 27.05
N GLY A 325 -31.68 -35.99 28.08
CA GLY A 325 -32.76 -36.75 28.75
C GLY A 325 -32.64 -38.22 29.19
N ILE A 326 -31.55 -38.94 28.91
CA ILE A 326 -31.40 -40.36 29.28
C ILE A 326 -31.13 -40.44 30.79
N SER A 327 -31.95 -41.19 31.50
CA SER A 327 -31.76 -41.46 32.93
C SER A 327 -30.43 -42.19 33.15
N VAL A 328 -29.64 -41.67 34.10
CA VAL A 328 -28.25 -42.07 34.45
C VAL A 328 -28.10 -43.55 34.89
N ASP A 329 -29.18 -44.32 34.94
CA ASP A 329 -29.19 -45.73 35.38
C ASP A 329 -28.72 -46.72 34.30
N GLU A 330 -28.65 -46.33 33.03
CA GLU A 330 -28.13 -47.17 31.95
C GLU A 330 -26.68 -46.80 31.66
N GLY A 331 -25.78 -47.79 31.60
CA GLY A 331 -24.36 -47.58 31.30
C GLY A 331 -24.15 -46.83 29.99
N ILE A 332 -23.88 -45.53 30.08
CA ILE A 332 -23.71 -44.65 28.92
C ILE A 332 -22.35 -44.95 28.26
N PRO A 333 -22.27 -45.01 26.91
CA PRO A 333 -20.99 -45.15 26.23
C PRO A 333 -20.11 -43.92 26.49
N VAL A 334 -18.82 -44.15 26.73
CA VAL A 334 -17.81 -43.09 26.89
C VAL A 334 -17.33 -42.61 25.53
N SER A 335 -17.09 -43.56 24.62
CA SER A 335 -16.59 -43.26 23.28
C SER A 335 -17.08 -44.25 22.23
N MET A 336 -17.03 -43.84 20.97
CA MET A 336 -17.54 -44.55 19.82
C MET A 336 -16.48 -44.60 18.71
N SER A 337 -16.31 -45.75 18.07
CA SER A 337 -15.39 -45.95 16.95
C SER A 337 -16.08 -45.61 15.63
N VAL A 338 -15.56 -44.61 14.91
CA VAL A 338 -16.03 -44.22 13.58
C VAL A 338 -15.36 -45.10 12.55
N LYS A 339 -16.14 -45.94 11.87
CA LYS A 339 -15.65 -46.78 10.79
C LYS A 339 -15.54 -46.04 9.47
N LEU A 340 -16.56 -45.22 9.18
CA LEU A 340 -16.72 -44.52 7.91
C LEU A 340 -17.51 -43.23 8.11
N ALA A 341 -17.27 -42.22 7.28
CA ALA A 341 -18.03 -40.99 7.28
C ALA A 341 -18.61 -40.70 5.88
N PHE A 342 -19.83 -40.18 5.84
CA PHE A 342 -20.45 -39.70 4.62
C PHE A 342 -20.74 -38.20 4.77
N ALA A 343 -20.28 -37.39 3.83
CA ALA A 343 -20.56 -35.96 3.83
C ALA A 343 -21.46 -35.63 2.64
N LYS A 344 -22.53 -34.88 2.90
CA LYS A 344 -23.36 -34.33 1.83
C LYS A 344 -22.52 -33.33 1.04
N ILE A 345 -22.47 -33.49 -0.28
CA ILE A 345 -21.86 -32.49 -1.16
C ILE A 345 -22.89 -31.38 -1.35
N ILE A 346 -22.58 -30.19 -0.86
CA ILE A 346 -23.35 -28.99 -1.17
C ILE A 346 -22.45 -28.16 -2.05
N GLU A 347 -22.92 -27.73 -3.22
CA GLU A 347 -22.20 -26.79 -4.06
C GLU A 347 -22.19 -25.39 -3.40
N PRO A 348 -21.10 -24.95 -2.77
CA PRO A 348 -21.05 -23.69 -2.07
C PRO A 348 -20.27 -22.78 -2.98
N HIS A 349 -20.97 -22.19 -3.94
CA HIS A 349 -20.29 -21.31 -4.87
C HIS A 349 -19.99 -19.99 -4.17
N SER A 350 -18.86 -19.97 -3.44
CA SER A 350 -18.18 -18.72 -3.12
C SER A 350 -18.02 -17.97 -4.43
N ARG A 351 -18.34 -16.68 -4.40
CA ARG A 351 -18.49 -15.93 -5.62
C ARG A 351 -17.81 -14.58 -5.54
N ILE A 352 -17.23 -14.19 -6.65
CA ILE A 352 -16.73 -12.83 -6.82
C ILE A 352 -17.82 -12.05 -7.52
N GLN A 353 -18.24 -10.96 -6.89
CA GLN A 353 -19.22 -10.05 -7.42
C GLN A 353 -18.59 -8.72 -7.79
N THR A 354 -19.20 -8.06 -8.77
CA THR A 354 -18.85 -6.69 -9.12
C THR A 354 -20.07 -5.78 -9.07
N SER A 355 -19.88 -4.59 -8.52
CA SER A 355 -20.90 -3.54 -8.43
C SER A 355 -20.80 -2.61 -9.64
N LEU A 356 -21.86 -2.59 -10.46
CA LEU A 356 -21.99 -1.72 -11.62
C LEU A 356 -21.87 -0.25 -11.23
N TYR A 357 -22.58 0.17 -10.19
CA TYR A 357 -22.63 1.58 -9.79
C TYR A 357 -21.25 2.10 -9.36
N PHE A 358 -20.50 1.29 -8.62
CA PHE A 358 -19.14 1.65 -8.22
C PHE A 358 -18.19 1.64 -9.42
N MET A 359 -18.27 0.64 -10.31
CA MET A 359 -17.47 0.62 -11.53
C MET A 359 -17.76 1.81 -12.46
N VAL A 360 -19.02 2.18 -12.64
CA VAL A 360 -19.42 3.37 -13.43
C VAL A 360 -18.86 4.64 -12.80
N THR A 361 -18.90 4.75 -11.47
CA THR A 361 -18.31 5.88 -10.75
C THR A 361 -16.80 5.98 -10.99
N VAL A 362 -16.08 4.86 -10.91
CA VAL A 362 -14.63 4.79 -11.20
C VAL A 362 -14.35 5.17 -12.66
N ILE A 363 -15.13 4.66 -13.61
CA ILE A 363 -15.01 4.97 -15.04
C ILE A 363 -15.25 6.48 -15.28
N ALA A 364 -16.28 7.06 -14.66
CA ALA A 364 -16.60 8.48 -14.82
C ALA A 364 -15.46 9.38 -14.31
N PHE A 365 -14.91 9.10 -13.13
CA PHE A 365 -13.77 9.86 -12.60
C PHE A 365 -12.48 9.63 -13.39
N ASN A 366 -12.23 8.42 -13.88
CA ASN A 366 -11.11 8.15 -14.78
C ASN A 366 -11.24 8.94 -16.10
N LEU A 367 -12.43 8.92 -16.73
CA LEU A 367 -12.72 9.72 -17.92
C LEU A 367 -12.52 11.21 -17.69
N LEU A 368 -12.99 11.74 -16.56
CA LEU A 368 -12.78 13.14 -16.18
C LEU A 368 -11.29 13.48 -16.09
N LYS A 369 -10.52 12.64 -15.39
CA LYS A 369 -9.06 12.80 -15.27
C LYS A 369 -8.38 12.76 -16.63
N LEU A 370 -8.72 11.77 -17.46
CA LEU A 370 -8.18 11.61 -18.80
C LEU A 370 -8.50 12.82 -19.68
N ALA A 371 -9.74 13.32 -19.64
CA ALA A 371 -10.14 14.51 -20.38
C ALA A 371 -9.32 15.74 -19.98
N ILE A 372 -9.05 15.92 -18.69
CA ILE A 372 -8.18 17.00 -18.19
C ILE A 372 -6.74 16.80 -18.68
N MET A 373 -6.18 15.60 -18.56
CA MET A 373 -4.82 15.30 -19.02
C MET A 373 -4.65 15.55 -20.53
N LEU A 374 -5.59 15.07 -21.35
CA LEU A 374 -5.58 15.31 -22.80
C LEU A 374 -5.75 16.79 -23.13
N ARG A 375 -6.63 17.51 -22.42
CA ARG A 375 -6.80 18.95 -22.58
C ARG A 375 -5.49 19.69 -22.31
N VAL A 376 -4.80 19.37 -21.22
CA VAL A 376 -3.50 19.96 -20.87
C VAL A 376 -2.46 19.63 -21.94
N LEU A 377 -2.41 18.38 -22.40
CA LEU A 377 -1.47 17.93 -23.42
C LEU A 377 -1.64 18.67 -24.76
N PHE A 378 -2.87 18.92 -25.20
CA PHE A 378 -3.15 19.51 -26.52
C PHE A 378 -3.31 21.03 -26.53
N THR A 379 -3.88 21.60 -25.48
CA THR A 379 -4.21 23.03 -25.44
C THR A 379 -3.06 23.86 -24.90
N ASP A 380 -2.27 23.28 -24.00
CA ASP A 380 -1.32 24.05 -23.23
C ASP A 380 0.01 24.22 -23.95
N ARG A 381 0.34 25.47 -24.25
CA ARG A 381 1.55 25.87 -24.98
C ARG A 381 2.52 26.69 -24.15
N GLN A 382 2.23 26.87 -22.87
CA GLN A 382 3.07 27.66 -21.99
C GLN A 382 4.35 26.90 -21.61
N ASP A 383 5.43 27.67 -21.46
CA ASP A 383 6.72 27.17 -20.96
C ASP A 383 6.66 27.12 -19.42
N TYR A 384 6.11 26.02 -18.92
CA TYR A 384 6.05 25.75 -17.48
C TYR A 384 7.43 25.45 -16.92
N ILE A 385 7.75 26.11 -15.81
CA ILE A 385 8.96 25.85 -15.05
C ILE A 385 8.67 24.72 -14.06
N VAL A 386 8.66 23.49 -14.58
CA VAL A 386 8.26 22.30 -13.82
C VAL A 386 9.40 21.78 -12.97
N THR A 387 10.64 21.88 -13.44
CA THR A 387 11.84 21.41 -12.74
C THR A 387 12.77 22.56 -12.35
N LEU A 388 13.65 22.30 -11.37
CA LEU A 388 14.72 23.25 -11.04
C LEU A 388 15.66 23.49 -12.24
N GLY A 389 15.82 22.48 -13.10
CA GLY A 389 16.60 22.62 -14.35
C GLY A 389 15.97 23.63 -15.31
N ASP A 390 14.65 23.58 -15.49
CA ASP A 390 13.90 24.56 -16.30
C ASP A 390 14.06 25.97 -15.70
N ALA A 391 14.04 26.07 -14.37
CA ALA A 391 14.19 27.33 -13.65
C ALA A 391 15.57 27.94 -13.92
N LEU A 392 16.63 27.16 -13.69
CA LEU A 392 18.02 27.60 -13.92
C LEU A 392 18.22 28.04 -15.37
N ALA A 393 17.78 27.24 -16.34
CA ALA A 393 17.89 27.58 -17.76
C ALA A 393 17.17 28.89 -18.09
N THR A 394 15.99 29.11 -17.51
CA THR A 394 15.18 30.31 -17.75
C THR A 394 15.82 31.54 -17.10
N PHE A 395 16.25 31.46 -15.84
CA PHE A 395 16.87 32.58 -15.12
C PHE A 395 18.25 32.94 -15.67
N LEU A 396 19.03 31.97 -16.18
CA LEU A 396 20.30 32.25 -16.85
C LEU A 396 20.10 33.02 -18.16
N LYS A 397 19.01 32.73 -18.89
CA LYS A 397 18.68 33.42 -20.14
C LYS A 397 18.03 34.79 -19.89
N HIS A 398 17.17 34.86 -18.89
CA HIS A 398 16.40 36.05 -18.52
C HIS A 398 16.50 36.27 -17.00
N PRO A 399 17.56 36.96 -16.53
CA PRO A 399 17.74 37.26 -15.12
C PRO A 399 16.53 37.98 -14.55
N ASP A 400 16.17 37.67 -13.31
CA ASP A 400 15.06 38.32 -12.63
C ASP A 400 15.43 39.74 -12.20
N PRO A 401 14.69 40.78 -12.65
CA PRO A 401 15.01 42.17 -12.34
C PRO A 401 14.96 42.47 -10.83
N VAL A 402 14.12 41.76 -10.07
CA VAL A 402 13.98 41.99 -8.62
C VAL A 402 15.21 41.49 -7.86
N THR A 403 15.75 40.34 -8.27
CA THR A 403 16.92 39.71 -7.61
C THR A 403 18.25 40.04 -8.27
N HIS A 404 18.25 40.74 -9.41
CA HIS A 404 19.47 41.16 -10.10
C HIS A 404 20.39 41.99 -9.19
N GLY A 405 21.66 41.57 -9.10
CA GLY A 405 22.68 42.22 -8.25
C GLY A 405 22.57 41.91 -6.75
N LYS A 406 21.63 41.05 -6.32
CA LYS A 406 21.34 40.75 -4.91
C LYS A 406 21.68 39.33 -4.49
N CYS A 407 22.60 38.66 -5.18
CA CYS A 407 22.94 37.26 -4.94
C CYS A 407 23.57 36.98 -3.56
N MET A 408 24.07 38.01 -2.86
CA MET A 408 24.62 37.90 -1.51
C MET A 408 23.58 38.11 -0.40
N TYR A 409 22.34 38.43 -0.76
CA TYR A 409 21.27 38.65 0.21
C TYR A 409 20.85 37.29 0.76
N GLY A 410 20.84 37.15 2.08
CA GLY A 410 20.19 36.02 2.72
C GLY A 410 18.67 36.19 2.66
N LYS A 411 17.96 35.18 3.16
CA LYS A 411 16.50 35.16 3.15
C LYS A 411 15.88 36.38 3.84
N GLU A 412 16.37 36.73 5.03
CA GLU A 412 15.82 37.84 5.82
C GLU A 412 16.10 39.19 5.17
N GLU A 413 17.31 39.38 4.63
CA GLU A 413 17.70 40.58 3.88
C GLU A 413 16.79 40.77 2.66
N MET A 414 16.52 39.67 1.93
CA MET A 414 15.63 39.68 0.80
C MET A 414 14.19 40.00 1.23
N MET A 415 13.69 39.37 2.29
CA MET A 415 12.34 39.61 2.80
C MET A 415 12.17 41.06 3.27
N TYR A 416 13.14 41.61 4.00
CA TYR A 416 13.17 43.02 4.41
C TYR A 416 13.17 43.95 3.19
N TYR A 417 14.02 43.68 2.20
CA TYR A 417 14.05 44.45 0.95
C TYR A 417 12.71 44.42 0.20
N LEU A 418 11.99 43.30 0.26
CA LEU A 418 10.65 43.15 -0.31
C LEU A 418 9.53 43.72 0.57
N GLY A 419 9.87 44.47 1.64
CA GLY A 419 8.91 45.15 2.51
C GLY A 419 8.24 44.26 3.56
N HIS A 420 8.79 43.08 3.84
CA HIS A 420 8.29 42.21 4.92
C HIS A 420 8.99 42.51 6.24
N ALA A 421 8.25 42.41 7.35
CA ALA A 421 8.81 42.62 8.68
C ALA A 421 9.91 41.58 8.98
N SER A 422 11.09 42.05 9.39
CA SER A 422 12.20 41.17 9.78
C SER A 422 11.98 40.62 11.20
N HIS A 423 12.21 39.32 11.38
CA HIS A 423 12.10 38.67 12.69
C HIS A 423 13.33 38.85 13.58
N TYR A 424 14.47 39.24 13.00
CA TYR A 424 15.76 39.38 13.69
C TYR A 424 16.06 40.81 14.09
N ALA A 425 15.39 41.75 13.46
CA ALA A 425 15.62 43.16 13.60
C ALA A 425 14.77 43.69 14.78
N LYS A 426 15.25 43.48 16.00
CA LYS A 426 14.72 44.16 17.20
C LYS A 426 15.58 45.40 17.46
N GLY A 427 15.06 46.58 17.15
CA GLY A 427 15.76 47.86 17.29
C GLY A 427 15.01 48.99 16.59
N GLU A 428 15.56 50.21 16.61
CA GLU A 428 15.04 51.31 15.78
C GLU A 428 15.32 51.03 14.29
N GLU A 429 14.44 51.48 13.39
CA GLU A 429 14.52 51.23 11.94
C GLU A 429 15.89 51.59 11.33
N LYS A 430 16.56 52.60 11.89
CA LYS A 430 17.92 53.01 11.52
C LYS A 430 18.98 51.95 11.80
N ASP A 431 18.92 51.29 12.96
CA ASP A 431 19.90 50.26 13.34
C ASP A 431 19.77 49.04 12.42
N ILE A 432 18.53 48.77 11.98
CA ILE A 432 18.18 47.67 11.08
C ILE A 432 18.72 47.97 9.67
N GLU A 433 18.53 49.19 9.18
CA GLU A 433 19.03 49.64 7.89
C GLU A 433 20.56 49.71 7.87
N GLU A 434 21.21 50.16 8.95
CA GLU A 434 22.67 50.14 9.11
C GLU A 434 23.22 48.71 9.13
N TYR A 435 22.58 47.80 9.89
CA TYR A 435 22.96 46.39 9.93
C TYR A 435 22.86 45.72 8.55
N PHE A 436 21.76 45.96 7.84
CA PHE A 436 21.57 45.40 6.51
C PHE A 436 22.55 46.02 5.50
N SER A 437 22.70 47.34 5.46
CA SER A 437 23.62 48.04 4.54
C SER A 437 25.09 47.65 4.74
N ALA A 438 25.54 47.43 5.98
CA ALA A 438 26.88 46.93 6.26
C ALA A 438 27.14 45.54 5.64
N ARG A 439 26.13 44.66 5.66
CA ARG A 439 26.20 43.34 4.99
C ARG A 439 26.12 43.44 3.47
N LEU A 440 25.34 44.39 2.95
CA LEU A 440 25.30 44.68 1.51
C LEU A 440 26.65 45.12 0.97
N ALA A 441 27.44 45.83 1.79
CA ALA A 441 28.82 46.20 1.48
C ALA A 441 29.82 45.03 1.53
N GLY A 442 29.37 43.79 1.84
CA GLY A 442 30.21 42.60 1.91
C GLY A 442 30.79 42.32 3.29
N THR A 443 30.36 43.04 4.33
CA THR A 443 30.84 42.80 5.70
C THR A 443 30.18 41.55 6.27
N TRP A 444 30.99 40.57 6.69
CA TRP A 444 30.50 39.36 7.34
C TRP A 444 30.18 39.65 8.81
N LEU A 445 28.90 39.69 9.17
CA LEU A 445 28.45 39.94 10.55
C LEU A 445 27.93 38.63 11.18
N PRO A 446 28.32 38.30 12.42
CA PRO A 446 27.79 37.14 13.12
C PRO A 446 26.29 37.31 13.37
N GLN A 447 25.50 36.27 13.09
CA GLN A 447 24.04 36.28 13.29
C GLN A 447 23.64 35.18 14.27
N PRO A 448 22.97 35.50 15.39
CA PRO A 448 22.34 34.50 16.24
C PRO A 448 21.13 33.91 15.51
N LYS A 449 21.14 32.60 15.24
CA LYS A 449 20.02 31.88 14.62
C LYS A 449 19.23 31.11 15.70
N PRO A 450 18.01 31.53 16.08
CA PRO A 450 17.16 30.74 16.95
C PRO A 450 16.70 29.50 16.18
N TYR A 451 16.99 28.32 16.76
CA TYR A 451 16.79 27.01 16.14
C TYR A 451 15.34 26.76 15.66
N PHE A 452 14.35 27.40 16.28
CA PHE A 452 12.92 27.19 16.01
C PHE A 452 12.33 28.10 14.92
N ALA A 453 12.97 29.21 14.55
CA ALA A 453 12.44 30.13 13.52
C ALA A 453 12.49 29.55 12.10
N PHE A 454 13.21 28.44 11.91
CA PHE A 454 13.32 27.75 10.62
C PHE A 454 12.06 26.95 10.25
N ILE A 455 11.22 26.63 11.24
CA ILE A 455 10.11 25.66 11.07
C ILE A 455 8.81 26.35 10.63
N THR A 456 8.62 27.65 10.91
CA THR A 456 7.26 28.22 10.98
C THR A 456 6.78 29.01 9.76
N TYR A 457 7.66 29.47 8.85
CA TYR A 457 7.22 30.38 7.78
C TYR A 457 7.04 29.73 6.39
N ASP A 458 7.78 28.67 6.06
CA ASP A 458 7.83 28.16 4.67
C ASP A 458 7.56 26.66 4.48
N ARG A 459 7.48 25.86 5.55
CA ARG A 459 7.15 24.45 5.37
C ARG A 459 5.64 24.25 5.38
N GLN A 460 5.11 23.93 4.20
CA GLN A 460 3.92 23.09 4.07
C GLN A 460 4.13 21.91 5.02
N VAL A 461 3.35 21.86 6.11
CA VAL A 461 3.19 20.62 6.87
C VAL A 461 2.74 19.60 5.84
N PHE A 462 3.63 18.66 5.53
CA PHE A 462 3.32 17.50 4.71
C PHE A 462 2.12 16.82 5.36
N LEU A 463 0.92 17.08 4.83
CA LEU A 463 -0.23 16.22 5.04
C LEU A 463 0.08 14.93 4.30
N ALA A 464 0.79 14.03 4.99
CA ALA A 464 0.97 12.63 4.64
C ALA A 464 -0.36 11.87 4.83
N LEU A 465 -1.45 12.40 4.28
CA LEU A 465 -2.82 11.87 4.33
C LEU A 465 -3.54 12.01 2.98
N LEU A 466 -2.81 11.71 1.91
CA LEU A 466 -3.30 11.38 0.57
C LEU A 466 -2.29 10.42 -0.05
#